data_AF-A0A969WNU3-F1
#
_entry.id   AF-A0A969WNU3-F1
#
_cell.length_a   1.000
_cell.length_b   1.000
_cell.length_c   1.000
_cell.angle_alpha   90.00
_cell.angle_beta   90.00
_cell.angle_gamma   90.00
#
_symmetry.space_group_name_H-M   'P 1'
#
loop_
_entity.id
_entity.type
_entity.pdbx_description
1 polymer ?
#
loop_
_entity_poly.entity_id
_entity_poly.type
_entity_poly.pdbx_seq_one_letter_code
_entity_poly.pdbx_strand_id
1 'polypeptide(L)' 'IHPKASQQKEDKNFNVQKYYQVFSDKFDFIENLSILDLIFNEGPLSYEILKKSIPNQI' A
#
# COMPACT_ATOMS: atom_id res chain seq x y z
N ILE A 1 2.92 26.07 -3.25
CA ILE A 1 2.57 24.88 -2.44
C ILE A 1 3.85 24.32 -1.84
N HIS A 2 4.07 24.55 -0.54
CA HIS A 2 5.21 23.96 0.15
C HIS A 2 4.99 22.44 0.30
N PRO A 3 5.99 21.60 0.00
CA PRO A 3 5.88 20.18 0.29
C PRO A 3 5.78 20.05 1.81
N LYS A 4 4.68 19.47 2.31
CA LYS A 4 4.67 18.96 3.68
C LYS A 4 5.85 18.01 3.77
N ALA A 5 6.80 18.29 4.67
CA ALA A 5 7.89 17.38 4.95
C ALA A 5 7.29 15.99 5.12
N SER A 6 7.72 15.04 4.29
CA SER A 6 7.27 13.66 4.34
C SER A 6 7.72 13.07 5.66
N GLN A 7 6.90 13.22 6.70
CA GLN A 7 7.07 12.52 7.96
C GLN A 7 6.72 11.05 7.72
N GLN A 8 7.56 10.36 6.95
CA GLN A 8 7.59 8.90 6.85
C GLN A 8 8.16 8.39 8.17
N LYS A 9 7.39 8.51 9.26
CA LYS A 9 7.64 7.69 10.43
C LYS A 9 7.25 6.28 10.05
N GLU A 10 8.20 5.36 10.19
CA GLU A 10 7.97 3.94 10.00
C GLU A 10 6.84 3.48 10.93
N ASP A 11 5.73 3.01 10.34
CA ASP A 11 4.61 2.48 11.09
C ASP A 11 4.87 1.02 11.44
N LYS A 12 5.28 0.79 12.70
CA LYS A 12 5.57 -0.57 13.21
C LYS A 12 4.35 -1.51 13.21
N ASN A 13 3.14 -0.96 13.05
CA ASN A 13 1.90 -1.74 13.02
C ASN A 13 1.42 -2.04 11.59
N PHE A 14 2.20 -1.66 10.57
CA PHE A 14 1.83 -1.86 9.18
C PHE A 14 3.00 -2.42 8.37
N ASN A 15 2.79 -3.63 7.83
CA ASN A 15 3.73 -4.29 6.94
C ASN A 15 3.20 -4.25 5.51
N VAL A 16 3.83 -3.48 4.64
CA VAL A 16 3.42 -3.39 3.23
C VAL A 16 3.37 -4.78 2.60
N GLN A 17 2.24 -5.10 1.97
CA GLN A 17 2.08 -6.29 1.15
C GLN A 17 2.18 -5.92 -0.33
N LYS A 18 2.97 -6.69 -1.09
CA LYS A 18 3.04 -6.53 -2.54
C LYS A 18 1.73 -6.96 -3.18
N TYR A 19 1.30 -6.19 -4.17
CA TYR A 19 0.08 -6.42 -4.94
C TYR A 19 0.33 -6.10 -6.41
N TYR A 20 -0.53 -6.58 -7.30
CA TYR A 20 -0.43 -6.33 -8.73
C TYR A 20 -0.67 -4.85 -8.99
N GLN A 21 0.28 -4.17 -9.61
CA GLN A 21 0.09 -2.80 -10.10
C GLN A 21 -0.05 -2.85 -11.62
N VAL A 22 -1.05 -2.17 -12.18
CA VAL A 22 -1.32 -2.18 -13.63
C VAL A 22 -0.15 -1.68 -14.49
N PHE A 23 0.80 -0.96 -13.89
CA PHE A 23 2.02 -0.49 -14.55
C PHE A 23 3.29 -1.22 -14.08
N SER A 24 3.15 -2.40 -13.48
CA SER A 24 4.26 -3.24 -13.00
C SER A 24 5.14 -3.80 -14.13
N ASP A 25 4.67 -3.74 -15.37
CA ASP A 25 5.43 -4.04 -16.58
C ASP A 25 6.45 -2.94 -16.95
N LYS A 26 6.25 -1.72 -16.45
CA LYS A 26 7.05 -0.53 -16.79
C LYS A 26 7.82 0.05 -15.61
N PHE A 27 7.32 -0.17 -14.40
CA PHE A 27 7.90 0.40 -13.19
C PHE A 27 8.02 -0.67 -12.09
N ASP A 28 9.00 -0.48 -11.21
CA ASP A 28 9.08 -1.24 -9.98
C ASP A 28 7.88 -0.96 -9.07
N PHE A 29 7.59 -1.91 -8.18
CA PHE A 29 6.52 -1.77 -7.20
C PHE A 29 6.72 -0.53 -6.33
N ILE A 30 5.71 0.34 -6.27
CA ILE A 30 5.71 1.51 -5.40
C ILE A 30 4.83 1.22 -4.20
N GLU A 31 5.45 1.19 -3.02
CA GLU A 31 4.75 0.99 -1.75
C GLU A 31 4.09 2.27 -1.23
N ASN A 32 3.20 2.11 -0.25
CA ASN A 32 2.58 3.21 0.50
C ASN A 32 1.90 4.28 -0.39
N LEU A 33 1.36 3.84 -1.54
CA LEU A 33 0.44 4.62 -2.37
C LEU A 33 -0.90 4.82 -1.65
N SER A 34 -1.84 5.53 -2.28
CA SER A 34 -3.15 5.75 -1.69
C SER A 34 -3.94 4.44 -1.60
N ILE A 35 -4.88 4.38 -0.67
CA ILE A 35 -5.83 3.26 -0.57
C ILE A 35 -6.64 3.07 -1.86
N LEU A 36 -6.88 4.16 -2.61
CA LEU A 36 -7.58 4.09 -3.90
C LEU A 36 -6.75 3.33 -4.94
N ASP A 37 -5.42 3.50 -4.93
CA ASP A 37 -4.54 2.76 -5.84
C ASP A 37 -4.67 1.26 -5.60
N LEU A 38 -4.64 0.82 -4.35
CA LEU A 38 -4.84 -0.59 -4.01
C LEU A 38 -6.21 -1.10 -4.50
N ILE A 39 -7.29 -0.36 -4.23
CA ILE A 39 -8.65 -0.76 -4.62
C ILE A 39 -8.79 -0.86 -6.15
N PHE A 40 -8.25 0.09 -6.92
CA PHE A 40 -8.37 0.06 -8.37
C PHE A 40 -7.52 -1.03 -9.03
N ASN A 41 -6.41 -1.40 -8.40
CA ASN A 41 -5.55 -2.47 -8.88
C ASN A 41 -6.06 -3.87 -8.53
N GLU A 42 -6.58 -4.07 -7.30
CA GLU A 42 -6.90 -5.39 -6.75
C GLU A 42 -8.41 -5.64 -6.57
N GLY A 43 -9.23 -4.59 -6.65
CA GLY A 43 -10.67 -4.68 -6.47
C GLY A 43 -11.03 -5.33 -5.12
N PRO A 44 -11.85 -6.39 -5.10
CA PRO A 44 -12.22 -7.10 -3.87
C PRO A 44 -11.03 -7.67 -3.08
N LEU A 45 -9.92 -8.01 -3.75
CA LEU A 45 -8.72 -8.58 -3.10
C LEU A 45 -7.99 -7.56 -2.22
N SER A 46 -8.26 -6.26 -2.41
CA SER A 46 -7.71 -5.19 -1.57
C SER A 46 -7.94 -5.43 -0.07
N TYR A 47 -9.09 -6.01 0.31
CA TYR A 47 -9.41 -6.32 1.70
C TYR A 47 -8.44 -7.34 2.31
N GLU A 48 -8.18 -8.43 1.59
CA GLU A 48 -7.26 -9.48 2.05
C GLU A 48 -5.82 -9.00 2.12
N ILE A 49 -5.44 -8.09 1.21
CA ILE A 49 -4.11 -7.46 1.22
C ILE A 49 -3.96 -6.58 2.47
N LEU A 50 -4.95 -5.72 2.77
CA LEU A 50 -4.92 -4.90 3.99
C LEU A 50 -4.90 -5.73 5.26
N LYS A 51 -5.67 -6.83 5.28
CA LYS A 51 -5.72 -7.76 6.40
C LYS A 51 -4.33 -8.34 6.69
N LYS A 52 -3.62 -8.76 5.65
CA LYS A 52 -2.23 -9.26 5.74
C LYS A 52 -1.23 -8.18 6.13
N SER A 53 -1.51 -6.91 5.81
CA SER A 53 -0.64 -5.80 6.19
C SER A 53 -0.64 -5.49 7.68
N ILE A 54 -1.60 -6.00 8.44
CA ILE A 54 -1.72 -5.74 9.88
C ILE A 54 -1.28 -6.99 10.66
N PRO A 55 -0.10 -6.99 11.30
CA PRO A 55 0.48 -8.18 11.93
C PRO A 55 -0.27 -8.67 13.18
N ASN A 56 -1.07 -7.81 13.83
CA ASN A 56 -1.81 -8.13 15.06
C ASN A 56 -3.32 -8.10 14.80
N GLN A 57 -3.84 -9.13 14.13
CA GLN A 57 -5.27 -9.39 14.14
C GLN A 57 -5.59 -10.25 15.36
N ILE A 58 -6.14 -9.63 16.40
CA ILE A 58 -6.75 -10.31 17.56
C ILE A 58 -8.07 -10.94 17.10
#